data_AF-A0A101H181-F1
#
_entry.id   AF-A0A101H181-F1
#
_cell.length_a   1.000
_cell.length_b   1.000
_cell.length_c   1.000
_cell.angle_alpha   90.00
_cell.angle_beta   90.00
_cell.angle_gamma   90.00
#
_symmetry.space_group_name_H-M   'P 1'
#
loop_
_entity.id
_entity.type
_entity.pdbx_description
1 polymer ?
#
loop_
_entity_poly.entity_id
_entity_poly.type
_entity_poly.pdbx_seq_one_letter_code
_entity_poly.pdbx_strand_id
1 'polypeptide(L)'
;MSPAHYRQRSGVDNPLHFADGELPEDYLKYTRRKFLWILGGIGVLFFMLILSISVGAVSIPPYEVFMTLIGQNLTDKWDRIIWNIRLPQALAAIICGAGLAVAGVAMQSILRNPLASPFT
;
A
#
# COMPACT_ATOMS: atom_id res chain seq x y z
N MET A 1 30.23 -9.81 -59.44
CA MET A 1 28.81 -9.64 -59.05
C MET A 1 28.48 -10.75 -58.07
N SER A 2 28.58 -10.47 -56.76
CA SER A 2 28.37 -11.44 -55.68
C SER A 2 27.44 -10.79 -54.66
N PRO A 3 26.25 -11.37 -54.37
CA PRO A 3 25.34 -10.78 -53.41
C PRO A 3 25.85 -11.03 -51.98
N ALA A 4 26.29 -9.94 -51.37
CA ALA A 4 26.68 -9.83 -49.99
C ALA A 4 25.49 -10.02 -49.03
N HIS A 5 25.69 -10.89 -48.04
CA HIS A 5 25.34 -10.66 -46.64
C HIS A 5 23.95 -10.10 -46.30
N TYR A 6 22.95 -10.98 -46.20
CA TYR A 6 21.81 -10.75 -45.29
C TYR A 6 22.09 -11.43 -43.93
N ARG A 7 23.13 -10.95 -43.26
CA ARG A 7 23.42 -11.29 -41.86
C ARG A 7 22.61 -10.36 -40.97
N GLN A 8 21.62 -10.92 -40.30
CA GLN A 8 21.36 -10.67 -38.87
C GLN A 8 21.21 -9.19 -38.47
N ARG A 9 20.03 -8.62 -38.74
CA ARG A 9 19.40 -7.53 -37.97
C ARG A 9 17.97 -8.01 -37.76
N SER A 10 17.33 -7.97 -36.61
CA SER A 10 17.46 -7.23 -35.36
C SER A 10 16.43 -7.92 -34.44
N GLY A 11 16.72 -8.21 -33.18
CA GLY A 11 16.38 -7.25 -32.14
C GLY A 11 14.93 -6.77 -32.26
N VAL A 12 13.95 -7.69 -32.24
CA VAL A 12 12.56 -7.34 -31.93
C VAL A 12 12.24 -8.05 -30.63
N ASP A 13 12.59 -7.33 -29.59
CA ASP A 13 12.28 -7.59 -28.21
C ASP A 13 10.74 -7.60 -28.13
N ASN A 14 10.15 -8.79 -28.16
CA ASN A 14 8.73 -8.99 -27.86
C ASN A 14 8.63 -9.37 -26.38
N PRO A 15 8.51 -8.41 -25.43
CA PRO A 15 8.47 -8.75 -24.01
C PRO A 15 7.16 -9.42 -23.57
N LEU A 16 6.22 -9.76 -24.48
CA LEU A 16 4.83 -10.10 -24.15
C LEU A 16 4.30 -11.35 -24.90
N HIS A 17 5.14 -12.33 -25.22
CA HIS A 17 4.65 -13.62 -25.72
C HIS A 17 4.48 -14.60 -24.54
N PHE A 18 3.24 -14.76 -24.05
CA PHE A 18 2.84 -15.85 -23.15
C PHE A 18 2.87 -17.17 -23.94
N ALA A 19 4.06 -17.66 -24.29
CA ALA A 19 4.19 -18.80 -25.19
C ALA A 19 3.81 -20.13 -24.52
N ASP A 20 4.09 -20.33 -23.21
CA ASP A 20 4.17 -21.70 -22.69
C ASP A 20 3.43 -21.93 -21.34
N GLY A 21 2.59 -21.00 -20.89
CA GLY A 21 1.89 -21.14 -19.60
C GLY A 21 2.81 -21.06 -18.36
N GLU A 22 4.12 -20.91 -18.55
CA GLU A 22 5.09 -20.71 -17.47
C GLU A 22 5.27 -19.21 -17.21
N LEU A 23 5.04 -18.81 -15.95
CA LEU A 23 5.26 -17.44 -15.48
C LEU A 23 6.77 -17.12 -15.55
N PRO A 24 7.21 -16.12 -16.32
CA PRO A 24 8.62 -15.72 -16.36
C PRO A 24 9.10 -15.36 -14.95
N GLU A 25 10.24 -15.90 -14.50
CA GLU A 25 10.77 -15.67 -13.13
C GLU A 25 10.91 -14.17 -12.79
N ASP A 26 11.11 -13.34 -13.80
CA ASP A 26 11.23 -11.88 -13.64
C ASP A 26 9.91 -11.21 -13.23
N TYR A 27 8.76 -11.80 -13.57
CA TYR A 27 7.44 -11.31 -13.13
C TYR A 27 7.23 -11.50 -11.62
N LEU A 28 7.72 -12.62 -11.08
CA LEU A 28 7.64 -12.93 -9.65
C LEU A 28 8.50 -11.94 -8.82
N LYS A 29 9.69 -11.58 -9.30
CA LYS A 29 10.58 -10.61 -8.63
C LYS A 29 9.97 -9.21 -8.57
N TYR A 30 9.32 -8.75 -9.65
CA TYR A 30 8.67 -7.44 -9.68
C TYR A 30 7.44 -7.38 -8.77
N THR A 31 6.62 -8.43 -8.81
CA THR A 31 5.43 -8.56 -7.96
C THR A 31 5.82 -8.59 -6.47
N ARG A 32 6.90 -9.30 -6.12
CA ARG A 32 7.39 -9.39 -4.73
C ARG A 32 7.76 -8.03 -4.14
N ARG A 33 8.46 -7.16 -4.90
CA ARG A 33 8.81 -5.81 -4.44
C ARG A 33 7.57 -4.96 -4.14
N LYS A 34 6.58 -4.97 -5.03
CA LYS A 34 5.31 -4.27 -4.81
C LYS A 34 4.57 -4.80 -3.58
N PHE A 35 4.56 -6.12 -3.41
CA PHE A 35 3.97 -6.77 -2.25
C PHE A 35 4.63 -6.32 -0.94
N LEU A 36 5.97 -6.22 -0.90
CA LEU A 36 6.70 -5.73 0.27
C LEU A 36 6.32 -4.29 0.63
N TRP A 37 6.18 -3.41 -0.37
CA TRP A 37 5.75 -2.02 -0.12
C TRP A 37 4.31 -1.93 0.39
N ILE A 38 3.39 -2.71 -0.18
CA ILE A 38 2.00 -2.77 0.28
C ILE A 38 1.94 -3.32 1.71
N LEU A 39 2.65 -4.40 1.98
CA LEU A 39 2.69 -5.01 3.32
C LEU A 39 3.30 -4.05 4.35
N GLY A 40 4.38 -3.37 3.99
CA GLY A 40 4.99 -2.32 4.82
C GLY A 40 4.01 -1.18 5.10
N GLY A 41 3.28 -0.71 4.09
CA GLY A 41 2.25 0.32 4.24
C GLY A 41 1.11 -0.09 5.17
N ILE A 42 0.63 -1.34 5.05
CA ILE A 42 -0.39 -1.90 5.95
C ILE A 42 0.15 -1.97 7.39
N GLY A 43 1.41 -2.40 7.56
CA GLY A 43 2.05 -2.43 8.88
C GLY A 43 2.13 -1.05 9.53
N VAL A 44 2.55 -0.03 8.77
CA VAL A 44 2.59 1.36 9.25
C VAL A 44 1.19 1.88 9.57
N LEU A 45 0.18 1.59 8.75
CA LEU A 45 -1.20 1.97 9.00
C LEU A 45 -1.71 1.38 10.32
N PHE A 46 -1.45 0.10 10.57
CA PHE A 46 -1.86 -0.57 11.80
C PHE A 46 -1.13 -0.02 13.04
N PHE A 47 0.17 0.27 12.90
CA PHE A 47 0.94 0.93 13.95
C PHE A 47 0.39 2.33 14.28
N MET A 48 0.11 3.13 13.26
CA MET A 48 -0.54 4.45 13.42
C MET A 48 -1.94 4.35 14.04
N LEU A 49 -2.71 3.31 13.70
CA LEU A 49 -4.02 3.07 14.29
C LEU A 49 -3.91 2.83 15.81
N ILE A 50 -2.99 1.96 16.24
CA ILE A 50 -2.75 1.70 17.67
C ILE A 50 -2.31 2.97 18.38
N LEU A 51 -1.39 3.75 17.78
CA LEU A 51 -0.95 5.01 18.35
C LEU A 51 -2.08 6.03 18.44
N SER A 52 -2.92 6.16 17.41
CA SER A 52 -4.08 7.04 17.40
C SER A 52 -5.10 6.67 18.49
N ILE A 53 -5.23 5.38 18.82
CA ILE A 53 -6.12 4.93 19.89
C ILE A 53 -5.46 5.08 21.26
N SER A 54 -4.14 4.95 21.36
CA SER A 54 -3.39 5.13 22.62
C SER A 54 -3.30 6.61 23.02
N VAL A 55 -3.01 7.50 22.06
CA VAL A 55 -2.89 8.95 22.25
C VAL A 55 -4.29 9.58 22.23
N GLY A 56 -4.74 10.10 23.37
CA GLY A 56 -6.00 10.83 23.48
C GLY A 56 -6.19 11.43 24.87
N ALA A 57 -7.43 11.84 25.20
CA ALA A 57 -7.75 12.59 26.42
C ALA A 57 -7.25 11.94 27.73
N VAL A 58 -7.04 10.62 27.71
CA VAL A 58 -6.28 9.92 28.74
C VAL A 58 -5.30 8.97 28.04
N SER A 59 -4.05 8.94 28.49
CA SER A 59 -3.04 8.03 27.96
C SER A 59 -3.34 6.60 28.39
N ILE A 60 -3.61 5.73 27.41
CA ILE A 60 -3.84 4.30 27.63
C ILE A 60 -2.61 3.57 27.11
N PRO A 61 -2.01 2.64 27.88
CA PRO A 61 -0.89 1.85 27.40
C PRO A 61 -1.26 1.14 26.10
N PRO A 62 -0.41 1.15 25.06
CA PRO A 62 -0.72 0.50 23.78
C PRO A 62 -0.97 -1.01 23.92
N TYR A 63 -0.38 -1.64 24.95
CA TYR A 63 -0.68 -3.03 25.32
C TYR A 63 -2.15 -3.23 25.74
N GLU A 64 -2.70 -2.34 26.57
CA GLU A 64 -4.09 -2.42 26.99
C GLU A 64 -5.05 -2.14 25.83
N VAL A 65 -4.68 -1.25 24.91
CA VAL A 65 -5.44 -1.01 23.67
C VAL A 65 -5.52 -2.30 22.84
N PHE A 66 -4.41 -3.00 22.67
CA PHE A 66 -4.37 -4.25 21.92
C PHE A 66 -5.23 -5.34 22.57
N MET A 67 -5.12 -5.51 23.90
CA MET A 67 -5.95 -6.46 24.64
C MET A 67 -7.43 -6.11 24.57
N THR A 68 -7.78 -4.83 24.69
CA THR A 68 -9.18 -4.37 24.58
C THR A 68 -9.74 -4.61 23.18
N LEU A 69 -8.94 -4.39 22.13
CA LEU A 69 -9.35 -4.69 20.75
C LEU A 69 -9.60 -6.19 20.52
N ILE A 70 -8.83 -7.06 21.19
CA ILE A 70 -8.97 -8.52 21.09
C ILE A 70 -10.10 -9.08 21.98
N GLY A 71 -10.80 -8.22 22.71
CA GLY A 71 -11.90 -8.58 23.61
C GLY A 71 -11.47 -9.00 25.01
N GLN A 72 -10.19 -8.81 25.36
CA GLN A 72 -9.68 -9.00 26.72
C GLN A 72 -9.81 -7.67 27.49
N ASN A 73 -10.95 -7.52 28.16
CA ASN A 73 -11.26 -6.34 28.95
C ASN A 73 -10.47 -6.33 30.27
N LEU A 74 -9.56 -5.37 30.45
CA LEU A 74 -8.95 -5.09 31.76
C LEU A 74 -9.79 -4.12 32.61
N THR A 75 -10.62 -3.26 31.99
CA THR A 75 -11.44 -2.25 32.69
C THR A 75 -12.55 -1.71 31.78
N ASP A 76 -13.81 -1.80 32.24
CA ASP A 76 -15.03 -1.44 31.48
C ASP A 76 -15.07 0.04 31.04
N LYS A 77 -14.41 0.94 31.78
CA LYS A 77 -14.39 2.37 31.48
C LYS A 77 -13.58 2.69 30.22
N TRP A 78 -12.49 1.97 30.00
CA TRP A 78 -11.61 2.17 28.84
C TRP A 78 -12.23 1.58 27.57
N ASP A 79 -12.86 0.42 27.70
CA ASP A 79 -13.51 -0.28 26.60
C ASP A 79 -14.54 0.62 25.88
N ARG A 80 -15.45 1.23 26.64
CA ARG A 80 -16.46 2.12 26.03
C ARG A 80 -15.84 3.32 25.30
N ILE A 81 -14.78 3.94 25.85
CA ILE A 81 -14.10 5.09 25.24
C ILE A 81 -13.39 4.67 23.94
N ILE A 82 -12.71 3.53 23.96
CA ILE A 82 -11.99 3.02 22.80
C ILE A 82 -12.99 2.68 21.69
N TRP A 83 -14.04 1.91 21.97
CA TRP A 83 -15.01 1.47 20.96
C TRP A 83 -15.95 2.55 20.46
N ASN A 84 -16.42 3.46 21.31
CA ASN A 84 -17.45 4.43 20.93
C ASN A 84 -16.88 5.78 20.46
N ILE A 85 -15.62 6.09 20.77
CA ILE A 85 -15.04 7.40 20.46
C ILE A 85 -13.80 7.25 19.58
N ARG A 86 -12.78 6.51 20.05
CA ARG A 86 -11.46 6.52 19.39
C ARG A 86 -11.44 5.69 18.11
N LEU A 87 -12.00 4.49 18.15
CA LEU A 87 -12.10 3.59 17.00
C LEU A 87 -12.90 4.23 15.84
N PRO A 88 -14.10 4.80 16.05
CA PRO A 88 -14.82 5.45 14.95
C PRO A 88 -14.09 6.69 14.41
N GLN A 89 -13.43 7.49 15.25
CA GLN A 89 -12.60 8.62 14.78
C GLN A 89 -11.41 8.16 13.92
N ALA A 90 -10.70 7.13 14.36
CA ALA A 90 -9.57 6.58 13.63
C ALA A 90 -10.00 5.99 12.28
N LEU A 91 -11.13 5.27 12.24
CA LEU A 91 -11.71 4.78 10.99
C LEU A 91 -12.12 5.92 10.05
N ALA A 92 -12.75 6.98 10.57
CA ALA A 92 -13.12 8.14 9.77
C ALA A 92 -11.88 8.82 9.15
N ALA A 93 -10.79 8.95 9.91
CA ALA A 93 -9.53 9.49 9.42
C ALA A 93 -8.93 8.62 8.30
N ILE A 94 -8.97 7.29 8.45
CA ILE A 94 -8.49 6.35 7.42
C ILE A 94 -9.32 6.49 6.13
N ILE A 95 -10.65 6.51 6.24
CA ILE A 95 -11.54 6.63 5.08
C ILE A 95 -11.31 7.97 4.37
N CYS A 96 -11.20 9.07 5.12
CA CYS A 96 -10.92 10.39 4.56
C CYS A 96 -9.56 10.43 3.86
N GLY A 97 -8.51 9.92 4.50
CA GLY A 97 -7.16 9.84 3.93
C GLY A 97 -7.10 8.97 2.67
N ALA A 98 -7.78 7.82 2.67
CA ALA A 98 -7.89 6.96 1.50
C ALA A 98 -8.63 7.66 0.35
N GLY A 99 -9.73 8.36 0.65
CA GLY A 99 -10.47 9.15 -0.33
C GLY A 99 -9.62 10.25 -0.95
N LEU A 100 -8.84 10.97 -0.13
CA LEU A 100 -7.91 12.00 -0.62
C LEU A 100 -6.79 11.41 -1.48
N ALA A 101 -6.24 10.26 -1.10
CA ALA A 101 -5.21 9.57 -1.88
C ALA A 101 -5.76 9.15 -3.26
N VAL A 102 -6.95 8.55 -3.31
CA VAL A 102 -7.62 8.17 -4.56
C VAL A 102 -7.90 9.39 -5.43
N ALA A 103 -8.43 10.46 -4.84
CA ALA A 103 -8.68 11.72 -5.56
C ALA A 103 -7.39 12.32 -6.14
N GLY A 104 -6.29 12.28 -5.37
CA GLY A 104 -4.98 12.74 -5.82
C GLY A 104 -4.45 11.93 -7.01
N VAL A 105 -4.51 10.59 -6.94
CA VAL A 105 -4.10 9.70 -8.04
C VAL A 105 -4.99 9.90 -9.27
N ALA A 106 -6.30 10.07 -9.08
CA ALA A 106 -7.22 10.36 -10.17
C ALA A 106 -6.89 11.69 -10.86
N MET A 107 -6.64 12.75 -10.09
CA MET A 107 -6.25 14.05 -10.62
C MET A 107 -4.92 14.00 -11.37
N GLN A 108 -3.91 13.31 -10.81
CA GLN A 108 -2.62 13.10 -11.49
C GLN A 108 -2.78 12.33 -12.82
N SER A 109 -3.70 11.35 -12.85
CA SER A 109 -4.00 10.57 -14.06
C SER A 109 -4.72 11.40 -15.13
N ILE A 110 -5.71 12.21 -14.74
CA ILE A 110 -6.46 13.09 -15.64
C ILE A 110 -5.55 14.14 -16.24
N LEU A 111 -4.73 14.79 -15.41
CA LEU A 111 -3.79 15.81 -15.86
C LEU A 111 -2.62 15.22 -16.65
N ARG A 112 -2.45 13.89 -16.64
CA ARG A 112 -1.29 13.17 -17.18
C ARG A 112 0.03 13.83 -16.78
N ASN A 113 0.04 14.44 -15.60
CA ASN A 113 1.14 15.23 -15.10
C ASN A 113 1.55 14.66 -13.75
N PRO A 114 2.33 13.57 -13.76
CA PRO A 114 3.08 13.20 -12.58
C PRO A 114 4.14 14.30 -12.42
N LEU A 115 3.89 15.30 -11.59
CA LEU A 115 4.84 16.39 -11.27
C LEU A 115 6.15 15.90 -10.60
N ALA A 116 6.47 14.60 -10.72
CA ALA A 116 7.72 13.95 -10.35
C ALA A 116 8.06 12.82 -11.35
N SER A 117 8.28 13.15 -12.62
CA SER A 117 9.32 12.47 -13.40
C SER A 117 10.16 13.56 -14.10
N PRO A 118 11.16 14.14 -13.41
CA PRO A 118 12.16 14.91 -14.13
C PRO A 118 12.81 13.98 -15.16
N PHE A 119 12.81 14.45 -16.40
CA PHE A 119 13.61 13.89 -17.49
C PHE A 119 15.08 13.91 -17.08
N THR A 120 15.61 12.78 -16.61
CA THR A 120 17.03 12.40 -16.60
C THR A 120 17.16 10.89 -16.54
#